data_AF-A0A1F2R7Z1-F1
#
_entry.id   AF-A0A1F2R7Z1-F1
#
_cell.length_a   1.000
_cell.length_b   1.000
_cell.length_c   1.000
_cell.angle_alpha   90.00
_cell.angle_beta   90.00
_cell.angle_gamma   90.00
#
_symmetry.space_group_name_H-M   'P 1'
#
loop_
_entity.id
_entity.type
_entity.pdbx_description
1 polymer ?
#
loop_
_entity_poly.entity_id
_entity_poly.type
_entity_poly.pdbx_seq_one_letter_code
_entity_poly.pdbx_strand_id
1 'polypeptide(L)'
;MKASLLRTTLTAVIIALGAPPAFAQVDISGDWASRNHEDQPHRGPGAELGDYTGLPINEAARQKATHWDASILSLPERMAQPHPGAYFMRGPGPNLRITKRIDPVSQVLVAYTIEAPFGRADRIIWMDGRPRPSEHAEHTWQGFSTGKVDGNRLTITTTHLKYGVIQRNGVPASPKATLTEHFLRHGDELTLAVIVHDPVYLDEPFIRTSSWVRSSNVNPDQRWVFEVVDEIAGHRPGYVPHYPFGTKQEEFGQKHGLPFEATQGGKATIYPEYELKLRELLRQMATPRPAAPAPSR
;
A
#
# COMPACT_ATOMS: atom_id res chain seq x y z
N MET A 1 -35.94 11.15 -58.45
CA MET A 1 -35.37 10.18 -57.49
C MET A 1 -33.97 10.55 -56.95
N LYS A 2 -33.52 11.82 -56.94
CA LYS A 2 -32.18 12.20 -56.43
C LYS A 2 -32.17 13.08 -55.17
N ALA A 3 -33.32 13.62 -54.75
CA ALA A 3 -33.41 14.51 -53.59
C ALA A 3 -33.63 13.77 -52.24
N SER A 4 -33.97 12.48 -52.28
CA SER A 4 -34.24 11.69 -51.06
C SER A 4 -32.98 11.11 -50.42
N LEU A 5 -31.87 10.93 -51.15
CA LEU A 5 -30.65 10.37 -50.58
C LEU A 5 -29.86 11.40 -49.77
N LEU A 6 -29.79 12.66 -50.21
CA LEU A 6 -29.00 13.69 -49.52
C LEU A 6 -29.50 14.00 -48.10
N ARG A 7 -30.81 13.92 -47.86
CA ARG A 7 -31.38 14.16 -46.51
C ARG A 7 -31.04 13.03 -45.54
N THR A 8 -31.00 11.79 -46.02
CA THR A 8 -30.63 10.63 -45.18
C THR A 8 -29.15 10.64 -44.81
N THR A 9 -28.25 11.07 -45.71
CA THR A 9 -26.82 11.17 -45.42
C THR A 9 -26.49 12.30 -44.45
N LEU A 10 -27.16 13.45 -44.55
CA LEU A 10 -26.92 14.58 -43.63
C LEU A 10 -27.37 14.27 -42.19
N THR A 11 -28.41 13.46 -42.02
CA THR A 11 -28.97 13.10 -40.71
C THR A 11 -28.06 12.10 -39.97
N ALA A 12 -27.41 11.18 -40.71
CA ALA A 12 -26.46 10.21 -40.13
C ALA A 12 -25.15 10.88 -39.64
N VAL A 13 -24.69 11.95 -40.29
CA VAL A 13 -23.46 12.66 -39.90
C VAL A 13 -23.66 13.50 -38.62
N ILE A 14 -24.84 14.05 -38.40
CA ILE A 14 -25.15 14.84 -37.19
C ILE A 14 -25.23 13.96 -35.93
N ILE A 15 -25.68 12.70 -36.05
CA ILE A 15 -25.71 11.75 -34.94
C ILE A 15 -24.29 11.32 -34.52
N ALA A 16 -23.35 11.25 -35.46
CA ALA A 16 -21.96 10.88 -35.16
C ALA A 16 -21.15 12.02 -34.49
N LEU A 17 -21.54 13.29 -34.69
CA LEU A 17 -20.86 14.46 -34.13
C LEU A 17 -21.37 14.89 -32.75
N GLY A 18 -22.52 14.36 -32.32
CA GLY A 18 -23.14 14.66 -31.03
C GLY A 18 -23.01 13.53 -29.99
N ALA A 19 -22.33 12.43 -30.33
CA ALA A 19 -22.05 11.40 -29.34
C ALA A 19 -21.15 12.01 -28.25
N PRO A 20 -21.60 12.07 -26.98
CA PRO A 20 -20.68 12.39 -25.91
C PRO A 20 -19.49 11.42 -26.02
N PRO A 21 -18.25 11.87 -25.74
CA PRO A 21 -17.12 10.95 -25.72
C PRO A 21 -17.54 9.75 -24.86
N ALA A 22 -17.44 8.56 -25.44
CA ALA A 22 -17.64 7.34 -24.68
C ALA A 22 -16.57 7.37 -23.59
N PHE A 23 -16.93 7.82 -22.39
CA PHE A 23 -16.09 7.65 -21.23
C PHE A 23 -15.89 6.15 -21.12
N ALA A 24 -14.65 5.70 -21.33
CA ALA A 24 -14.28 4.35 -20.99
C ALA A 24 -14.72 4.15 -19.53
N GLN A 25 -15.80 3.41 -19.31
CA GLN A 25 -16.24 3.09 -17.97
C GLN A 25 -15.21 2.10 -17.44
N VAL A 26 -14.26 2.62 -16.67
CA VAL A 26 -13.29 1.80 -15.94
C VAL A 26 -14.07 1.01 -14.91
N ASP A 27 -14.37 -0.22 -15.27
CA ASP A 27 -14.97 -1.20 -14.37
C ASP A 27 -13.89 -2.09 -13.78
N ILE A 28 -13.59 -1.89 -12.51
CA ILE A 28 -12.61 -2.70 -11.77
C ILE A 28 -13.26 -3.88 -11.04
N SER A 29 -14.58 -4.08 -11.17
CA SER A 29 -15.28 -5.14 -10.47
C SER A 29 -14.84 -6.54 -10.90
N GLY A 30 -14.91 -7.48 -9.98
CA GLY A 30 -14.55 -8.88 -10.18
C GLY A 30 -13.70 -9.46 -9.06
N ASP A 31 -13.34 -10.72 -9.25
CA ASP A 31 -12.46 -11.48 -8.38
C ASP A 31 -11.06 -11.53 -9.00
N TRP A 32 -10.06 -11.17 -8.20
CA TRP A 32 -8.71 -10.87 -8.64
C TRP A 32 -7.68 -11.66 -7.81
N ALA A 33 -6.90 -12.50 -8.48
CA ALA A 33 -5.81 -13.27 -7.89
C ALA A 33 -4.52 -12.47 -7.88
N SER A 34 -3.89 -12.32 -6.71
CA SER A 34 -2.64 -11.58 -6.58
C SER A 34 -1.49 -12.31 -7.25
N ARG A 35 -0.63 -11.57 -7.97
CA ARG A 35 0.53 -12.15 -8.66
C ARG A 35 1.79 -12.21 -7.82
N ASN A 36 2.00 -11.23 -6.92
CA ASN A 36 3.13 -11.18 -5.98
C ASN A 36 4.52 -11.41 -6.62
N HIS A 37 4.71 -11.02 -7.89
CA HIS A 37 6.01 -11.17 -8.57
C HIS A 37 6.90 -9.94 -8.40
N GLU A 38 6.31 -8.80 -8.05
CA GLU A 38 6.97 -7.53 -7.73
C GLU A 38 7.36 -7.45 -6.25
N ASP A 39 8.60 -7.03 -5.98
CA ASP A 39 9.23 -6.92 -4.66
C ASP A 39 8.92 -8.11 -3.74
N GLN A 40 9.04 -9.32 -4.28
CA GLN A 40 8.65 -10.57 -3.62
C GLN A 40 9.17 -10.68 -2.17
N PRO A 41 10.42 -10.29 -1.83
CA PRO A 41 10.90 -10.30 -0.45
C PRO A 41 10.01 -9.50 0.50
N HIS A 42 9.46 -8.36 0.05
CA HIS A 42 8.57 -7.49 0.84
C HIS A 42 7.10 -7.90 0.81
N ARG A 43 6.72 -8.97 0.08
CA ARG A 43 5.35 -9.49 -0.03
C ARG A 43 5.08 -10.59 1.02
N GLY A 44 4.90 -11.84 0.57
CA GLY A 44 4.57 -13.00 1.40
C GLY A 44 5.61 -13.27 2.52
N PRO A 45 6.93 -13.33 2.23
CA PRO A 45 7.99 -13.47 3.23
C PRO A 45 8.11 -12.28 4.18
N GLY A 46 7.84 -11.07 3.68
CA GLY A 46 7.88 -9.83 4.43
C GLY A 46 9.28 -9.26 4.54
N ALA A 47 9.36 -7.93 4.68
CA ALA A 47 10.64 -7.27 4.89
C ALA A 47 11.29 -7.71 6.20
N GLU A 48 12.61 -7.82 6.15
CA GLU A 48 13.43 -8.15 7.30
C GLU A 48 13.51 -6.95 8.26
N LEU A 49 13.86 -7.21 9.52
CA LEU A 49 14.23 -6.14 10.44
C LEU A 49 15.47 -5.42 9.89
N GLY A 50 15.46 -4.09 9.94
CA GLY A 50 16.52 -3.26 9.36
C GLY A 50 16.47 -3.10 7.84
N ASP A 51 15.57 -3.77 7.13
CA ASP A 51 15.37 -3.54 5.69
C ASP A 51 14.42 -2.36 5.46
N TYR A 52 14.99 -1.15 5.33
CA TYR A 52 14.28 0.06 4.93
C TYR A 52 14.67 0.53 3.53
N THR A 53 15.21 -0.38 2.72
CA THR A 53 15.66 -0.06 1.36
C THR A 53 14.47 0.40 0.49
N GLY A 54 14.70 1.43 -0.32
CA GLY A 54 13.67 1.98 -1.21
C GLY A 54 12.52 2.71 -0.51
N LEU A 55 12.58 2.94 0.80
CA LEU A 55 11.59 3.70 1.54
C LEU A 55 12.07 5.14 1.78
N PRO A 56 11.29 6.18 1.42
CA PRO A 56 11.65 7.57 1.67
C PRO A 56 11.33 7.98 3.13
N ILE A 57 11.80 7.20 4.11
CA ILE A 57 11.49 7.41 5.53
C ILE A 57 12.41 8.44 6.19
N ASN A 58 11.84 9.23 7.10
CA ASN A 58 12.57 10.22 7.88
C ASN A 58 13.14 9.60 9.18
N GLU A 59 13.76 10.44 10.03
CA GLU A 59 14.36 9.99 11.29
C GLU A 59 13.33 9.46 12.29
N ALA A 60 12.15 10.09 12.39
CA ALA A 60 11.09 9.65 13.29
C ALA A 60 10.56 8.26 12.91
N ALA A 61 10.44 7.99 11.61
CA ALA A 61 10.05 6.69 11.10
C ALA A 61 11.13 5.63 11.37
N ARG A 62 12.41 5.94 11.13
CA ARG A 62 13.54 5.06 11.47
C ARG A 62 13.56 4.73 12.96
N GLN A 63 13.43 5.73 13.82
CA GLN A 63 13.36 5.50 15.27
C GLN A 63 12.22 4.57 15.61
N LYS A 64 11.01 4.76 15.05
CA LYS A 64 9.88 3.87 15.34
C LYS A 64 10.11 2.43 14.86
N ALA A 65 10.68 2.27 13.67
CA ALA A 65 10.92 0.98 13.05
C ALA A 65 12.04 0.19 13.77
N THR A 66 13.13 0.85 14.19
CA THR A 66 14.22 0.18 14.92
C THR A 66 13.84 -0.29 16.32
N HIS A 67 12.78 0.29 16.90
CA HIS A 67 12.22 -0.15 18.18
C HIS A 67 11.18 -1.26 18.04
N TRP A 68 10.71 -1.50 16.82
CA TRP A 68 9.65 -2.47 16.58
C TRP A 68 10.21 -3.89 16.74
N ASP A 69 9.52 -4.67 17.54
CA ASP A 69 9.79 -6.09 17.76
C ASP A 69 8.63 -6.91 17.19
N ALA A 70 8.94 -7.95 16.42
CA ALA A 70 7.94 -8.80 15.79
C ALA A 70 7.04 -9.54 16.80
N SER A 71 7.54 -9.80 18.01
CA SER A 71 6.73 -10.35 19.11
C SER A 71 5.56 -9.45 19.50
N ILE A 72 5.50 -8.19 19.04
CA ILE A 72 4.28 -7.38 19.24
C ILE A 72 3.05 -8.05 18.61
N LEU A 73 3.22 -8.86 17.57
CA LEU A 73 2.12 -9.57 16.90
C LEU A 73 1.58 -10.74 17.75
N SER A 74 2.34 -11.22 18.73
CA SER A 74 1.89 -12.26 19.67
C SER A 74 1.11 -11.68 20.85
N LEU A 75 0.86 -10.36 20.89
CA LEU A 75 0.00 -9.75 21.90
C LEU A 75 -1.48 -9.94 21.52
N PRO A 76 -2.35 -10.37 22.46
CA PRO A 76 -3.78 -10.55 22.20
C PRO A 76 -4.46 -9.34 21.55
N GLU A 77 -4.05 -8.12 21.92
CA GLU A 77 -4.60 -6.88 21.38
C GLU A 77 -4.22 -6.63 19.92
N ARG A 78 -3.22 -7.35 19.40
CA ARG A 78 -2.61 -7.16 18.07
C ARG A 78 -2.97 -8.24 17.07
N MET A 79 -3.18 -9.48 17.52
CA MET A 79 -3.38 -10.66 16.65
C MET A 79 -4.48 -10.49 15.60
N ALA A 80 -5.64 -9.97 16.01
CA ALA A 80 -6.81 -9.81 15.14
C ALA A 80 -6.94 -8.39 14.56
N GLN A 81 -5.91 -7.54 14.68
CA GLN A 81 -5.98 -6.18 14.14
C GLN A 81 -6.01 -6.20 12.60
N PRO A 82 -6.96 -5.51 11.95
CA PRO A 82 -6.97 -5.41 10.50
C PRO A 82 -5.70 -4.76 9.96
N HIS A 83 -5.29 -5.18 8.77
CA HIS A 83 -4.19 -4.48 8.10
C HIS A 83 -4.61 -3.04 7.78
N PRO A 84 -3.74 -2.06 8.03
CA PRO A 84 -4.06 -0.66 7.77
C PRO A 84 -4.14 -0.39 6.26
N GLY A 85 -4.91 0.62 5.88
CA GLY A 85 -5.13 1.04 4.49
C GLY A 85 -3.84 1.25 3.68
N ALA A 86 -2.76 1.71 4.33
CA ALA A 86 -1.47 1.91 3.68
C ALA A 86 -0.79 0.58 3.29
N TYR A 87 -1.08 -0.53 3.97
CA TYR A 87 -0.39 -1.83 3.81
C TYR A 87 -1.25 -2.92 3.15
N PHE A 88 -2.57 -2.95 3.40
CA PHE A 88 -3.39 -4.14 3.15
C PHE A 88 -3.33 -4.69 1.71
N MET A 89 -3.22 -3.84 0.70
CA MET A 89 -3.10 -4.25 -0.72
C MET A 89 -1.82 -5.05 -1.02
N ARG A 90 -0.86 -5.03 -0.10
CA ARG A 90 0.40 -5.81 -0.16
C ARG A 90 0.56 -6.83 0.97
N GLY A 91 -0.44 -6.95 1.84
CA GLY A 91 -0.43 -7.93 2.92
C GLY A 91 -0.42 -9.37 2.41
N PRO A 92 -0.21 -10.36 3.30
CA PRO A 92 -0.40 -11.77 2.96
C PRO A 92 -1.77 -12.05 2.33
N GLY A 93 -1.78 -12.87 1.29
CA GLY A 93 -2.99 -13.32 0.59
C GLY A 93 -3.91 -12.20 0.06
N PRO A 94 -3.40 -11.17 -0.65
CA PRO A 94 -4.19 -9.98 -0.99
C PRO A 94 -5.05 -10.22 -2.23
N ASN A 95 -5.71 -11.38 -2.35
CA ASN A 95 -6.74 -11.59 -3.36
C ASN A 95 -7.89 -10.60 -3.10
N LEU A 96 -8.46 -10.04 -4.16
CA LEU A 96 -9.48 -8.99 -4.04
C LEU A 96 -10.79 -9.48 -4.63
N ARG A 97 -11.88 -9.15 -3.95
CA ARG A 97 -13.20 -9.09 -4.55
C ARG A 97 -13.64 -7.64 -4.60
N ILE A 98 -13.97 -7.16 -5.78
CA ILE A 98 -14.43 -5.79 -6.00
C ILE A 98 -15.87 -5.84 -6.49
N THR A 99 -16.82 -5.40 -5.67
CA THR A 99 -18.25 -5.39 -6.00
C THR A 99 -18.75 -3.97 -6.25
N LYS A 100 -19.74 -3.82 -7.14
CA LYS A 100 -20.41 -2.54 -7.37
C LYS A 100 -21.57 -2.38 -6.41
N ARG A 101 -21.72 -1.18 -5.85
CA ARG A 101 -22.95 -0.71 -5.20
C ARG A 101 -23.67 0.21 -6.18
N ILE A 102 -24.76 -0.29 -6.74
CA ILE A 102 -25.60 0.44 -7.69
C ILE A 102 -26.86 0.89 -6.94
N ASP A 103 -27.25 2.14 -7.15
CA ASP A 103 -28.53 2.64 -6.65
C ASP A 103 -29.69 1.91 -7.35
N PRO A 104 -30.61 1.26 -6.62
CA PRO A 104 -31.60 0.37 -7.23
C PRO A 104 -32.62 1.11 -8.12
N VAL A 105 -32.80 2.42 -7.94
CA VAL A 105 -33.79 3.21 -8.68
C VAL A 105 -33.16 3.83 -9.93
N SER A 106 -32.07 4.56 -9.77
CA SER A 106 -31.38 5.29 -10.85
C SER A 106 -30.42 4.42 -11.66
N GLN A 107 -30.07 3.22 -11.16
CA GLN A 107 -29.09 2.32 -11.78
C GLN A 107 -27.70 2.95 -11.95
N VAL A 108 -27.39 3.98 -11.17
CA VAL A 108 -26.08 4.65 -11.15
C VAL A 108 -25.15 3.96 -10.15
N LEU A 109 -23.87 3.83 -10.51
CA LEU A 109 -22.83 3.37 -9.62
C LEU A 109 -22.61 4.40 -8.48
N VAL A 110 -22.88 4.00 -7.25
CA VAL A 110 -22.66 4.83 -6.05
C VAL A 110 -21.28 4.57 -5.44
N ALA A 111 -20.83 3.31 -5.43
CA ALA A 111 -19.54 2.94 -4.86
C ALA A 111 -18.99 1.62 -5.40
N TYR A 112 -17.70 1.40 -5.23
CA TYR A 112 -17.11 0.06 -5.21
C TYR A 112 -16.90 -0.39 -3.76
N THR A 113 -16.97 -1.70 -3.50
CA THR A 113 -16.52 -2.32 -2.24
C THR A 113 -15.35 -3.24 -2.55
N ILE A 114 -14.22 -3.05 -1.88
CA ILE A 114 -13.15 -4.04 -1.82
C ILE A 114 -13.42 -4.90 -0.59
N GLU A 115 -13.78 -6.15 -0.83
CA GLU A 115 -14.19 -7.11 0.18
C GLU A 115 -13.03 -8.02 0.59
N ALA A 116 -13.13 -8.50 1.83
CA ALA A 116 -12.23 -9.46 2.45
C ALA A 116 -10.73 -9.07 2.56
N PRO A 117 -10.37 -7.79 2.82
CA PRO A 117 -9.06 -7.53 3.39
C PRO A 117 -8.95 -8.16 4.78
N PHE A 118 -7.71 -8.46 5.19
CA PHE A 118 -7.42 -9.04 6.50
C PHE A 118 -8.11 -8.27 7.65
N GLY A 119 -8.71 -9.00 8.58
CA GLY A 119 -9.44 -8.43 9.73
C GLY A 119 -10.77 -7.74 9.37
N ARG A 120 -11.32 -7.98 8.17
CA ARG A 120 -12.62 -7.42 7.73
C ARG A 120 -12.67 -5.89 7.68
N ALA A 121 -11.56 -5.24 7.36
CA ALA A 121 -11.54 -3.81 7.05
C ALA A 121 -12.07 -3.53 5.63
N ASP A 122 -13.27 -4.03 5.30
CA ASP A 122 -13.89 -3.88 3.97
C ASP A 122 -13.91 -2.40 3.57
N ARG A 123 -13.39 -2.08 2.39
CA ARG A 123 -13.19 -0.70 1.96
C ARG A 123 -14.25 -0.27 0.97
N ILE A 124 -14.97 0.81 1.28
CA ILE A 124 -15.93 1.43 0.36
C ILE A 124 -15.25 2.60 -0.34
N ILE A 125 -15.32 2.61 -1.67
CA ILE A 125 -14.82 3.68 -2.53
C ILE A 125 -16.04 4.40 -3.12
N TRP A 126 -16.34 5.57 -2.59
CA TRP A 126 -17.49 6.36 -3.03
C TRP A 126 -17.24 7.01 -4.39
N MET A 127 -18.14 6.81 -5.34
CA MET A 127 -18.02 7.26 -6.72
C MET A 127 -18.93 8.45 -7.05
N ASP A 128 -19.79 8.83 -6.11
CA ASP A 128 -20.84 9.84 -6.27
C ASP A 128 -20.39 11.28 -5.95
N GLY A 129 -19.09 11.49 -5.74
CA GLY A 129 -18.53 12.82 -5.48
C GLY A 129 -18.94 13.43 -4.13
N ARG A 130 -19.42 12.61 -3.19
CA ARG A 130 -19.77 13.08 -1.83
C ARG A 130 -18.59 13.77 -1.14
N PRO A 131 -18.85 14.76 -0.25
CA PRO A 131 -17.80 15.46 0.44
C PRO A 131 -17.03 14.53 1.38
N ARG A 132 -15.75 14.83 1.55
CA ARG A 132 -14.90 14.21 2.57
C ARG A 132 -15.46 14.53 3.98
N PRO A 133 -15.40 13.59 4.94
CA PRO A 133 -15.72 13.89 6.33
C PRO A 133 -14.87 15.04 6.89
N SER A 134 -15.37 15.68 7.95
CA SER A 134 -14.62 16.68 8.71
C SER A 134 -13.31 16.10 9.23
N GLU A 135 -12.29 16.93 9.44
CA GLU A 135 -10.98 16.48 9.95
C GLU A 135 -11.02 15.78 11.31
N HIS A 136 -12.07 16.00 12.11
CA HIS A 136 -12.27 15.36 13.42
C HIS A 136 -13.14 14.10 13.37
N ALA A 137 -13.54 13.66 12.16
CA ALA A 137 -14.31 12.43 12.01
C ALA A 137 -13.47 11.21 12.43
N GLU A 138 -14.14 10.11 12.74
CA GLU A 138 -13.46 8.88 13.15
C GLU A 138 -12.47 8.40 12.08
N HIS A 139 -11.26 8.05 12.52
CA HIS A 139 -10.29 7.35 11.69
C HIS A 139 -10.51 5.84 11.78
N THR A 140 -10.56 5.16 10.65
CA THR A 140 -10.80 3.71 10.54
C THR A 140 -9.63 3.00 9.87
N TRP A 141 -9.60 1.67 9.91
CA TRP A 141 -8.50 0.90 9.30
C TRP A 141 -8.44 1.06 7.78
N GLN A 142 -9.60 1.10 7.14
CA GLN A 142 -9.81 1.28 5.71
C GLN A 142 -9.84 2.75 5.27
N GLY A 143 -10.05 3.66 6.22
CA GLY A 143 -10.21 5.09 5.97
C GLY A 143 -11.51 5.45 5.24
N PHE A 144 -11.53 6.67 4.69
CA PHE A 144 -12.59 7.18 3.83
C PHE A 144 -12.04 7.42 2.43
N SER A 145 -12.59 6.71 1.44
CA SER A 145 -12.14 6.74 0.05
C SER A 145 -13.17 7.34 -0.90
N THR A 146 -12.72 8.22 -1.78
CA THR A 146 -13.50 8.73 -2.93
C THR A 146 -12.79 8.41 -4.23
N GLY A 147 -13.53 7.94 -5.23
CA GLY A 147 -13.01 7.60 -6.54
C GLY A 147 -13.46 8.56 -7.64
N LYS A 148 -12.59 8.80 -8.61
CA LYS A 148 -12.87 9.54 -9.84
C LYS A 148 -12.25 8.80 -11.02
N VAL A 149 -13.05 8.58 -12.07
CA VAL A 149 -12.55 8.02 -13.33
C VAL A 149 -11.96 9.14 -14.18
N ASP A 150 -10.77 8.91 -14.71
CA ASP A 150 -10.03 9.80 -15.61
C ASP A 150 -9.43 8.96 -16.74
N GLY A 151 -10.02 9.05 -17.94
CA GLY A 151 -9.69 8.16 -19.05
C GLY A 151 -9.90 6.68 -18.69
N ASN A 152 -8.86 5.85 -18.86
CA ASN A 152 -8.86 4.43 -18.49
C ASN A 152 -8.32 4.14 -17.07
N ARG A 153 -8.34 5.14 -16.19
CA ARG A 153 -7.80 5.05 -14.83
C ARG A 153 -8.86 5.43 -13.80
N LEU A 154 -9.04 4.59 -12.78
CA LEU A 154 -9.77 4.97 -11.57
C LEU A 154 -8.76 5.52 -10.55
N THR A 155 -8.88 6.80 -10.22
CA THR A 155 -8.09 7.44 -9.18
C THR A 155 -8.89 7.48 -7.88
N ILE A 156 -8.31 7.00 -6.80
CA ILE A 156 -8.92 6.99 -5.47
C ILE A 156 -8.06 7.83 -4.54
N THR A 157 -8.72 8.67 -3.74
CA THR A 157 -8.08 9.39 -2.64
C THR A 157 -8.66 8.87 -1.34
N THR A 158 -7.79 8.43 -0.42
CA THR A 158 -8.17 7.90 0.88
C THR A 158 -7.56 8.73 2.01
N THR A 159 -8.39 9.07 3.00
CA THR A 159 -7.99 9.83 4.22
C THR A 159 -8.60 9.17 5.47
N HIS A 160 -8.49 9.78 6.65
CA HIS A 160 -9.06 9.27 7.91
C HIS A 160 -8.59 7.86 8.25
N LEU A 161 -7.31 7.58 8.00
CA LEU A 161 -6.69 6.30 8.25
C LEU A 161 -6.28 6.20 9.72
N LYS A 162 -6.49 5.05 10.36
CA LYS A 162 -5.86 4.75 11.65
C LYS A 162 -4.35 4.68 11.49
N TYR A 163 -3.65 4.92 12.60
CA TYR A 163 -2.22 4.62 12.70
C TYR A 163 -1.98 3.16 12.31
N GLY A 164 -0.92 2.92 11.56
CA GLY A 164 -0.58 1.59 11.10
C GLY A 164 0.87 1.51 10.65
N VAL A 165 1.09 0.71 9.62
CA VAL A 165 2.40 0.47 9.01
C VAL A 165 2.30 0.61 7.50
N ILE A 166 3.41 1.02 6.87
CA ILE A 166 3.59 0.96 5.41
C ILE A 166 4.13 -0.42 5.01
N GLN A 167 4.91 -1.03 5.91
CA GLN A 167 5.55 -2.33 5.77
C GLN A 167 5.60 -3.04 7.14
N ARG A 168 5.48 -4.37 7.15
CA ARG A 168 5.26 -5.14 8.38
C ARG A 168 6.49 -5.36 9.27
N ASN A 169 7.61 -4.68 9.00
CA ASN A 169 8.82 -4.67 9.82
C ASN A 169 8.89 -3.44 10.74
N GLY A 170 7.74 -2.80 11.02
CA GLY A 170 7.64 -1.69 11.97
C GLY A 170 7.67 -0.30 11.36
N VAL A 171 7.85 -0.16 10.04
CA VAL A 171 7.81 1.15 9.38
C VAL A 171 6.41 1.76 9.49
N PRO A 172 6.25 2.88 10.20
CA PRO A 172 4.93 3.38 10.56
C PRO A 172 4.23 4.10 9.41
N ALA A 173 2.90 4.12 9.47
CA ALA A 173 2.02 5.03 8.74
C ALA A 173 1.21 5.85 9.76
N SER A 174 1.25 7.16 9.65
CA SER A 174 0.56 8.06 10.57
C SER A 174 -0.92 8.20 10.23
N PRO A 175 -1.77 8.62 11.18
CA PRO A 175 -3.16 8.99 10.90
C PRO A 175 -3.30 10.19 9.96
N LYS A 176 -2.22 10.97 9.75
CA LYS A 176 -2.19 12.11 8.82
C LYS A 176 -1.85 11.69 7.40
N ALA A 177 -1.61 10.39 7.17
CA ALA A 177 -1.33 9.89 5.84
C ALA A 177 -2.54 10.04 4.91
N THR A 178 -2.26 10.35 3.64
CA THR A 178 -3.21 10.34 2.54
C THR A 178 -2.72 9.35 1.49
N LEU A 179 -3.63 8.52 0.99
CA LEU A 179 -3.32 7.60 -0.12
C LEU A 179 -3.93 8.13 -1.40
N THR A 180 -3.12 8.17 -2.44
CA THR A 180 -3.59 8.31 -3.82
C THR A 180 -3.34 7.00 -4.53
N GLU A 181 -4.39 6.39 -5.04
CA GLU A 181 -4.36 5.08 -5.68
C GLU A 181 -4.83 5.22 -7.12
N HIS A 182 -4.14 4.57 -8.05
CA HIS A 182 -4.52 4.51 -9.45
C HIS A 182 -4.73 3.05 -9.82
N PHE A 183 -5.98 2.67 -10.03
CA PHE A 183 -6.33 1.39 -10.64
C PHE A 183 -6.37 1.54 -12.16
N LEU A 184 -5.60 0.69 -12.83
CA LEU A 184 -5.56 0.56 -14.28
C LEU A 184 -5.92 -0.88 -14.62
N ARG A 185 -6.92 -1.05 -15.48
CA ARG A 185 -7.37 -2.37 -15.93
C ARG A 185 -7.04 -2.55 -17.41
N HIS A 186 -6.40 -3.69 -17.72
CA HIS A 186 -6.04 -4.12 -19.06
C HIS A 186 -6.59 -5.53 -19.29
N GLY A 187 -7.86 -5.62 -19.73
CA GLY A 187 -8.55 -6.90 -19.89
C GLY A 187 -8.69 -7.64 -18.55
N ASP A 188 -7.94 -8.73 -18.42
CA ASP A 188 -7.89 -9.57 -17.22
C ASP A 188 -6.72 -9.25 -16.29
N GLU A 189 -5.96 -8.19 -16.56
CA GLU A 189 -4.94 -7.66 -15.65
C GLU A 189 -5.45 -6.41 -14.94
N LEU A 190 -5.18 -6.34 -13.63
CA LEU A 190 -5.42 -5.17 -12.81
C LEU A 190 -4.11 -4.74 -12.16
N THR A 191 -3.72 -3.51 -12.44
CA THR A 191 -2.55 -2.86 -11.85
C THR A 191 -3.01 -1.76 -10.91
N LEU A 192 -2.45 -1.74 -9.71
CA LEU A 192 -2.59 -0.66 -8.76
C LEU A 192 -1.25 0.06 -8.61
N ALA A 193 -1.23 1.38 -8.77
CA ALA A 193 -0.17 2.21 -8.22
C ALA A 193 -0.69 2.89 -6.96
N VAL A 194 0.02 2.74 -5.84
CA VAL A 194 -0.27 3.42 -4.57
C VAL A 194 0.80 4.47 -4.33
N ILE A 195 0.36 5.67 -4.00
CA ILE A 195 1.19 6.79 -3.58
C ILE A 195 0.78 7.13 -2.14
N VAL A 196 1.69 6.94 -1.20
CA VAL A 196 1.50 7.25 0.22
C VAL A 196 2.15 8.60 0.49
N HIS A 197 1.34 9.60 0.82
CA HIS A 197 1.84 10.84 1.39
C HIS A 197 1.67 10.79 2.91
N ASP A 198 2.76 10.87 3.66
CA ASP A 198 2.70 10.95 5.12
C ASP A 198 3.65 12.04 5.65
N PRO A 199 3.12 13.19 6.09
CA PRO A 199 3.94 14.31 6.53
C PRO A 199 4.67 14.06 7.86
N VAL A 200 4.37 12.97 8.57
CA VAL A 200 4.99 12.66 9.87
C VAL A 200 6.20 11.75 9.71
N TYR A 201 6.14 10.79 8.79
CA TYR A 201 7.09 9.69 8.72
C TYR A 201 7.86 9.58 7.40
N LEU A 202 7.40 10.25 6.35
CA LEU A 202 8.05 10.22 5.04
C LEU A 202 8.64 11.59 4.69
N ASP A 203 9.86 11.58 4.15
CA ASP A 203 10.49 12.78 3.59
C ASP A 203 9.88 13.15 2.23
N GLU A 204 9.42 12.14 1.48
CA GLU A 204 8.81 12.27 0.15
C GLU A 204 7.71 11.19 -0.03
N PRO A 205 6.77 11.37 -0.98
CA PRO A 205 5.74 10.36 -1.22
C PRO A 205 6.33 8.99 -1.56
N PHE A 206 5.85 7.95 -0.88
CA PHE A 206 6.26 6.58 -1.16
C PHE A 206 5.36 5.97 -2.24
N ILE A 207 5.95 5.46 -3.32
CA ILE A 207 5.22 4.94 -4.48
C ILE A 207 5.53 3.45 -4.64
N ARG A 208 4.49 2.64 -4.87
CA ARG A 208 4.65 1.22 -5.20
C ARG A 208 3.52 0.71 -6.06
N THR A 209 3.80 -0.36 -6.80
CA THR A 209 2.79 -1.02 -7.64
C THR A 209 2.35 -2.35 -7.05
N SER A 210 1.21 -2.85 -7.50
CA SER A 210 0.76 -4.22 -7.25
C SER A 210 -0.07 -4.73 -8.41
N SER A 211 0.03 -6.02 -8.70
CA SER A 211 -0.64 -6.63 -9.86
C SER A 211 -1.52 -7.83 -9.50
N TRP A 212 -2.67 -7.93 -10.17
CA TRP A 212 -3.60 -9.04 -10.09
C TRP A 212 -4.05 -9.50 -11.47
N VAL A 213 -4.49 -10.75 -11.54
CA VAL A 213 -5.16 -11.32 -12.72
C VAL A 213 -6.56 -11.78 -12.35
N ARG A 214 -7.53 -11.53 -13.22
CA ARG A 214 -8.92 -11.97 -13.04
C ARG A 214 -8.95 -13.48 -12.87
N SER A 215 -9.70 -13.97 -11.89
CA SER A 215 -9.78 -15.40 -11.63
C SER A 215 -11.14 -15.78 -11.06
N SER A 216 -11.72 -16.86 -11.59
CA SER A 216 -12.88 -17.53 -11.01
C SER A 216 -12.49 -18.55 -9.94
N ASN A 217 -11.19 -18.79 -9.76
CA ASN A 217 -10.65 -19.80 -8.86
C ASN A 217 -10.13 -19.21 -7.54
N VAL A 218 -10.35 -17.91 -7.31
CA VAL A 218 -10.09 -17.29 -6.01
C VAL A 218 -11.41 -17.08 -5.30
N ASN A 219 -11.48 -17.57 -4.07
CA ASN A 219 -12.55 -17.19 -3.16
C ASN A 219 -11.96 -16.35 -2.02
N PRO A 220 -11.92 -15.02 -2.17
CA PRO A 220 -11.46 -14.14 -1.09
C PRO A 220 -12.37 -14.17 0.14
N ASP A 221 -13.57 -14.81 0.11
CA ASP A 221 -14.50 -14.93 1.25
C ASP A 221 -14.02 -15.90 2.36
N GLN A 222 -12.71 -16.09 2.52
CA GLN A 222 -12.22 -16.64 3.77
C GLN A 222 -12.39 -15.58 4.85
N ARG A 223 -13.55 -15.58 5.48
CA ARG A 223 -13.76 -14.93 6.78
C ARG A 223 -12.93 -15.70 7.79
N TRP A 224 -11.65 -15.36 7.87
CA TRP A 224 -10.74 -15.90 8.87
C TRP A 224 -11.33 -15.53 10.24
N VAL A 225 -11.90 -16.53 10.90
CA VAL A 225 -12.30 -16.42 12.29
C VAL A 225 -11.00 -16.53 13.08
N PHE A 226 -10.51 -15.40 13.58
CA PHE A 226 -9.35 -15.38 14.44
C PHE A 226 -9.79 -15.75 15.85
N GLU A 227 -9.20 -16.81 16.38
CA GLU A 227 -9.21 -17.03 17.82
C GLU A 227 -8.02 -16.28 18.40
N VAL A 228 -8.29 -15.36 19.32
CA VAL A 228 -7.25 -14.65 20.05
C VAL A 228 -6.83 -15.54 21.21
N VAL A 229 -5.57 -15.96 21.19
CA VAL A 229 -4.96 -16.80 22.23
C VAL A 229 -3.72 -16.12 22.78
N ASP A 230 -3.16 -16.68 23.84
CA ASP A 230 -1.82 -16.28 24.30
C ASP A 230 -0.78 -17.13 23.57
N GLU A 231 -0.24 -16.62 22.46
CA GLU A 231 0.76 -17.34 21.64
C GLU A 231 2.12 -17.49 22.36
N ILE A 232 2.45 -16.52 23.24
CA ILE A 232 3.68 -16.53 24.03
C ILE A 232 3.31 -16.29 25.50
N ALA A 233 3.13 -17.39 26.22
CA ALA A 233 2.82 -17.35 27.63
C ALA A 233 3.92 -16.66 28.47
N GLY A 234 3.50 -16.03 29.57
CA GLY A 234 4.41 -15.52 30.59
C GLY A 234 4.75 -14.02 30.50
N HIS A 235 4.15 -13.30 29.55
CA HIS A 235 4.21 -11.84 29.55
C HIS A 235 3.41 -11.26 30.72
N ARG A 236 3.99 -10.24 31.38
CA ARG A 236 3.29 -9.52 32.45
C ARG A 236 2.21 -8.62 31.83
N PRO A 237 1.08 -8.37 32.51
CA PRO A 237 0.09 -7.39 32.03
C PRO A 237 0.75 -6.03 31.73
N GLY A 238 0.45 -5.48 30.56
CA GLY A 238 1.03 -4.21 30.09
C GLY A 238 2.43 -4.32 29.47
N TYR A 239 3.00 -5.52 29.35
CA TYR A 239 4.24 -5.74 28.61
C TYR A 239 4.04 -5.44 27.12
N VAL A 240 4.94 -4.65 26.55
CA VAL A 240 4.98 -4.35 25.12
C VAL A 240 6.37 -4.70 24.60
N PRO A 241 6.51 -5.72 23.72
CA PRO A 241 7.77 -6.05 23.08
C PRO A 241 8.35 -4.85 22.35
N HIS A 242 9.64 -4.58 22.58
CA HIS A 242 10.37 -3.52 21.91
C HIS A 242 11.87 -3.75 22.00
N TYR A 243 12.60 -3.25 21.01
CA TYR A 243 14.04 -3.07 21.13
C TYR A 243 14.36 -1.77 21.92
N PRO A 244 15.45 -1.74 22.71
CA PRO A 244 15.89 -0.53 23.41
C PRO A 244 16.26 0.64 22.48
N PHE A 245 16.19 1.86 23.02
CA PHE A 245 16.72 3.05 22.33
C PHE A 245 18.20 2.90 22.01
N GLY A 246 18.54 3.14 20.73
CA GLY A 246 19.90 3.01 20.21
C GLY A 246 20.22 1.65 19.60
N THR A 247 19.30 0.67 19.63
CA THR A 247 19.49 -0.59 18.91
C THR A 247 19.68 -0.36 17.42
N LYS A 248 20.74 -0.97 16.87
CA LYS A 248 21.00 -1.03 15.44
C LYS A 248 20.64 -2.43 14.92
N GLN A 249 19.75 -2.48 13.95
CA GLN A 249 19.37 -3.71 13.26
C GLN A 249 20.31 -3.92 12.07
N GLU A 250 21.51 -4.44 12.32
CA GLU A 250 22.58 -4.58 11.32
C GLU A 250 22.49 -5.90 10.54
N GLU A 251 21.69 -6.85 11.00
CA GLU A 251 21.63 -8.23 10.51
C GLU A 251 21.28 -8.31 9.02
N PHE A 252 20.33 -7.50 8.56
CA PHE A 252 19.96 -7.42 7.15
C PHE A 252 21.15 -6.98 6.28
N GLY A 253 21.86 -5.93 6.71
CA GLY A 253 23.03 -5.44 5.99
C GLY A 253 24.15 -6.48 5.93
N GLN A 254 24.45 -7.13 7.05
CA GLN A 254 25.48 -8.18 7.15
C GLN A 254 25.13 -9.39 6.28
N LYS A 255 23.87 -9.83 6.30
CA LYS A 255 23.39 -10.98 5.52
C LYS A 255 23.50 -10.76 4.00
N HIS A 256 23.23 -9.54 3.54
CA HIS A 256 23.20 -9.20 2.11
C HIS A 256 24.47 -8.48 1.62
N GLY A 257 25.48 -8.29 2.47
CA GLY A 257 26.71 -7.58 2.11
C GLY A 257 26.47 -6.10 1.78
N LEU A 258 25.53 -5.46 2.49
CA LEU A 258 25.18 -4.06 2.32
C LEU A 258 25.74 -3.22 3.49
N PRO A 259 26.30 -2.03 3.22
CA PRO A 259 26.65 -1.07 4.25
C PRO A 259 25.40 -0.72 5.08
N PHE A 260 25.55 -0.63 6.40
CA PHE A 260 24.41 -0.35 7.30
C PHE A 260 23.65 0.90 6.87
N GLU A 261 24.35 1.98 6.52
CA GLU A 261 23.79 3.24 6.07
C GLU A 261 22.87 3.08 4.84
N ALA A 262 23.15 2.10 3.97
CA ALA A 262 22.33 1.83 2.78
C ALA A 262 21.02 1.11 3.08
N THR A 263 20.91 0.48 4.26
CA THR A 263 19.69 -0.21 4.71
C THR A 263 18.67 0.73 5.36
N GLN A 264 19.07 1.97 5.67
CA GLN A 264 18.29 2.89 6.50
C GLN A 264 17.24 3.73 5.75
N GLY A 265 17.07 3.49 4.45
CA GLY A 265 16.16 4.26 3.60
C GLY A 265 16.49 5.75 3.56
N GLY A 266 15.45 6.56 3.36
CA GLY A 266 15.53 8.01 3.22
C GLY A 266 15.36 8.45 1.77
N LYS A 267 14.97 9.72 1.57
CA LYS A 267 14.64 10.24 0.23
C LYS A 267 15.73 10.02 -0.82
N ALA A 268 17.01 10.06 -0.44
CA ALA A 268 18.08 9.84 -1.40
C ALA A 268 18.03 8.43 -2.01
N THR A 269 17.54 7.43 -1.28
CA THR A 269 17.58 6.02 -1.70
C THR A 269 16.53 5.65 -2.75
N ILE A 270 15.57 6.55 -3.03
CA ILE A 270 14.52 6.29 -4.03
C ILE A 270 14.86 6.82 -5.43
N TYR A 271 16.03 7.44 -5.59
CA TYR A 271 16.49 8.02 -6.83
C TYR A 271 17.68 7.25 -7.43
N PRO A 272 17.79 7.15 -8.78
CA PRO A 272 18.88 6.42 -9.44
C PRO A 272 20.28 6.91 -9.06
N GLU A 273 20.44 8.20 -8.78
CA GLU A 273 21.72 8.82 -8.42
C GLU A 273 22.31 8.25 -7.11
N TYR A 274 21.48 7.61 -6.28
CA TYR A 274 21.94 6.92 -5.07
C TYR A 274 22.97 5.84 -5.35
N GLU A 275 22.96 5.27 -6.55
CA GLU A 275 23.93 4.26 -6.98
C GLU A 275 25.39 4.74 -6.78
N LEU A 276 25.67 6.02 -7.03
CA LEU A 276 27.01 6.60 -6.85
C LEU A 276 27.43 6.58 -5.37
N LYS A 277 26.51 6.97 -4.47
CA LYS A 277 26.74 6.94 -3.02
C LYS A 277 26.87 5.50 -2.53
N LEU A 278 26.05 4.58 -3.02
CA LEU A 278 26.13 3.16 -2.66
C LEU A 278 27.49 2.56 -3.07
N ARG A 279 28.00 2.86 -4.27
CA ARG A 279 29.34 2.44 -4.72
C ARG A 279 30.46 2.99 -3.83
N GLU A 280 30.31 4.20 -3.30
CA GLU A 280 31.25 4.75 -2.33
C GLU A 280 31.19 3.99 -0.99
N LEU A 281 29.99 3.80 -0.43
CA LEU A 281 29.80 3.06 0.83
C LEU A 281 30.35 1.63 0.74
N LEU A 282 30.12 0.95 -0.38
CA LEU A 282 30.66 -0.41 -0.62
C LEU A 282 32.20 -0.42 -0.68
N ARG A 283 32.83 0.60 -1.30
CA ARG A 283 34.30 0.73 -1.29
C ARG A 283 34.84 0.96 0.11
N GLN A 284 34.18 1.80 0.90
CA GLN A 284 34.55 2.06 2.29
C GLN A 284 34.40 0.79 3.16
N MET A 285 33.33 0.03 2.97
CA MET A 285 33.09 -1.23 3.67
C MET A 285 34.14 -2.30 3.33
N ALA A 286 34.63 -2.34 2.09
CA ALA A 286 35.67 -3.27 1.65
C ALA A 286 37.10 -2.86 2.08
N THR A 287 37.30 -1.62 2.52
CA THR A 287 38.62 -1.14 2.94
C THR A 287 38.90 -1.55 4.39
N PRO A 288 40.00 -2.25 4.70
CA PRO A 288 40.33 -2.64 6.07
C PRO A 288 40.42 -1.41 6.98
N ARG A 289 39.68 -1.42 8.10
CA ARG A 289 39.83 -0.38 9.12
C ARG A 289 41.26 -0.47 9.68
N PRO A 290 42.03 0.63 9.77
CA PRO A 290 43.35 0.58 10.40
C PRO A 290 43.22 0.06 11.83
N ALA A 291 44.11 -0.85 12.22
CA ALA A 291 44.11 -1.45 13.55
C ALA A 291 44.08 -0.33 14.61
N ALA A 292 43.15 -0.43 15.56
CA ALA A 292 43.13 0.48 16.70
C ALA A 292 44.50 0.41 17.40
N PRO A 293 45.11 1.55 17.77
CA PRO A 293 46.36 1.52 18.51
C PRO A 293 46.15 0.71 19.79
N ALA A 294 47.09 -0.22 20.06
CA ALA A 294 47.04 -1.05 21.25
C ALA A 294 46.93 -0.14 22.50
N PRO A 295 46.10 -0.49 23.49
CA PRO A 295 45.99 0.31 24.71
C PRO A 295 47.37 0.45 25.35
N SER A 296 47.78 1.69 25.62
CA SER A 296 49.00 1.99 26.36
C SER A 296 48.94 1.28 27.71
N ARG A 297 49.94 0.41 27.97
CA ARG A 297 50.14 -0.23 29.29
C ARG A 297 50.44 0.80 30.37
#